data_AF-A0A328BBR1-F1
#
_entry.id   AF-A0A328BBR1-F1
#
_cell.length_a   1.000
_cell.length_b   1.000
_cell.length_c   1.000
_cell.angle_alpha   90.00
_cell.angle_beta   90.00
_cell.angle_gamma   90.00
#
_symmetry.space_group_name_H-M   'P 1'
#
loop_
_entity.id
_entity.type
_entity.pdbx_description
1 polymer ?
#
loop_
_entity_poly.entity_id
_entity_poly.type
_entity_poly.pdbx_seq_one_letter_code
_entity_poly.pdbx_strand_id
1 'polypeptide(L)'
;MPNTFMSARRIFLTTVAAAAFSLLPRFTQAQLVTDNARATQARDSVLLRANSYRQTIEQQAARFDVRAHYLGKRRRVVRGYALKKSTNPNSLNAGVVSTKRERAWKHVTRTLATGVVRERYLGYLDGQKVLEETRTNHQTTYVRLHRVIRVPGINLVTGRARLGLLTSEGYVQWGREQFLLSAPTKL
;
A
#
# COMPACT_ATOMS: atom_id res chain seq x y z
N MET A 1 -37.69 35.07 55.95
CA MET A 1 -36.50 34.28 55.57
C MET A 1 -36.42 34.19 54.05
N PRO A 2 -35.48 34.87 53.37
CA PRO A 2 -35.32 34.76 51.92
C PRO A 2 -34.18 33.78 51.56
N ASN A 3 -34.48 32.85 50.64
CA ASN A 3 -33.57 31.85 50.12
C ASN A 3 -32.54 32.46 49.14
N THR A 4 -31.26 32.41 49.51
CA THR A 4 -30.12 32.80 48.66
C THR A 4 -29.45 31.58 48.05
N PHE A 5 -29.96 31.00 46.95
CA PHE A 5 -29.19 30.01 46.18
C PHE A 5 -29.58 29.98 44.70
N MET A 6 -29.29 31.05 43.96
CA MET A 6 -29.25 31.00 42.49
C MET A 6 -28.24 31.98 41.92
N SER A 7 -26.94 31.80 42.16
CA SER A 7 -25.92 32.54 41.37
C SER A 7 -24.49 31.95 41.40
N ALA A 8 -24.33 30.63 41.35
CA ALA A 8 -23.00 30.01 41.30
C ALA A 8 -22.85 28.89 40.26
N ARG A 9 -23.79 28.75 39.32
CA ARG A 9 -23.77 27.67 38.30
C ARG A 9 -23.42 28.11 36.87
N ARG A 10 -23.14 29.39 36.64
CA ARG A 10 -22.90 29.91 35.27
C ARG A 10 -21.45 30.24 34.93
N ILE A 11 -20.51 30.15 35.87
CA ILE A 11 -19.10 30.54 35.61
C ILE A 11 -18.19 29.32 35.34
N PHE A 12 -18.60 28.11 35.73
CA PHE A 12 -17.78 26.90 35.53
C PHE A 12 -17.99 26.15 34.21
N LEU A 13 -18.91 26.60 33.35
CA LEU A 13 -19.25 25.91 32.10
C LEU A 13 -18.59 26.50 30.84
N THR A 14 -17.89 27.64 30.95
CA THR A 14 -17.25 28.29 29.79
C THR A 14 -15.77 27.98 29.64
N THR A 15 -15.08 27.52 30.69
CA THR A 15 -13.62 27.26 30.64
C THR A 15 -13.27 25.84 30.16
N VAL A 16 -14.17 24.87 30.27
CA VAL A 16 -13.91 23.49 29.80
C VAL A 16 -14.04 23.37 28.27
N ALA A 17 -14.88 24.19 27.63
CA ALA A 17 -15.04 24.18 26.17
C ALA A 17 -13.79 24.73 25.43
N ALA A 18 -13.05 25.66 26.04
CA ALA A 18 -11.84 26.23 25.43
C ALA A 18 -10.64 25.27 25.46
N ALA A 19 -10.53 24.40 26.48
CA ALA A 19 -9.48 23.39 26.59
C ALA A 19 -9.73 22.15 25.70
N ALA A 20 -10.97 21.92 25.27
CA ALA A 20 -11.30 20.83 24.35
C ALA A 20 -10.92 21.16 22.89
N PHE A 21 -10.84 22.45 22.52
CA PHE A 21 -10.44 22.88 21.16
C PHE A 21 -8.93 22.81 20.92
N SER A 22 -8.09 22.79 21.96
CA SER A 22 -6.62 22.65 21.82
C SER A 22 -6.15 21.19 21.71
N LEU A 23 -7.04 20.22 21.98
CA LEU A 23 -6.81 18.78 21.81
C LEU A 23 -7.37 18.23 20.50
N LEU A 24 -7.94 19.08 19.64
CA LEU A 24 -8.26 18.66 18.29
C LEU A 24 -6.94 18.26 17.61
N PRO A 25 -6.81 16.99 17.17
CA PRO A 25 -5.64 16.56 16.44
C PRO A 25 -5.53 17.50 15.24
N ARG A 26 -4.42 18.26 15.16
CA ARG A 26 -4.12 19.06 13.99
C ARG A 26 -4.14 18.09 12.81
N PHE A 27 -5.24 18.12 12.05
CA PHE A 27 -5.33 17.51 10.75
C PHE A 27 -4.30 18.24 9.90
N THR A 28 -3.08 17.72 9.93
CA THR A 28 -1.99 18.17 9.09
C THR A 28 -2.45 17.89 7.67
N GLN A 29 -2.95 18.93 7.01
CA GLN A 29 -3.25 18.86 5.59
C GLN A 29 -1.95 18.44 4.90
N ALA A 30 -2.03 17.40 4.08
CA ALA A 30 -0.89 16.98 3.31
C ALA A 30 -0.46 18.17 2.44
N GLN A 31 0.74 18.69 2.68
CA GLN A 31 1.24 19.85 1.95
C GLN A 31 1.47 19.43 0.49
N LEU A 32 0.73 20.06 -0.42
CA LEU A 32 0.94 19.90 -1.85
C LEU A 32 2.20 20.69 -2.24
N VAL A 33 3.23 19.99 -2.68
CA VAL A 33 4.48 20.58 -3.16
C VAL A 33 4.42 20.65 -4.68
N THR A 34 4.46 21.86 -5.22
CA THR A 34 4.39 22.14 -6.67
C THR A 34 5.75 22.29 -7.33
N ASP A 35 6.85 22.12 -6.58
CA ASP A 35 8.20 22.13 -7.12
C ASP A 35 8.42 20.93 -8.05
N ASN A 36 8.57 21.21 -9.35
CA ASN A 36 8.69 20.19 -10.39
C ASN A 36 9.95 19.32 -10.24
N ALA A 37 11.06 19.88 -9.75
CA ALA A 37 12.29 19.11 -9.53
C ALA A 37 12.10 18.10 -8.39
N ARG A 38 11.41 18.49 -7.32
CA ARG A 38 11.08 17.57 -6.22
C ARG A 38 10.02 16.55 -6.61
N ALA A 39 9.01 16.95 -7.38
CA ALA A 39 7.97 16.06 -7.86
C ALA A 39 8.53 14.95 -8.77
N THR A 40 9.45 15.29 -9.68
CA THR A 40 10.13 14.32 -10.54
C THR A 40 11.03 13.38 -9.74
N GLN A 41 11.81 13.90 -8.79
CA GLN A 41 12.60 13.06 -7.87
C GLN A 41 11.72 12.10 -7.04
N ALA A 42 10.55 12.56 -6.58
CA ALA A 42 9.60 11.73 -5.85
C ALA A 42 9.02 10.62 -6.75
N ARG A 43 8.66 10.95 -7.99
CA ARG A 43 8.21 9.97 -9.00
C ARG A 43 9.26 8.89 -9.21
N ASP A 44 10.49 9.30 -9.51
CA ASP A 44 11.58 8.37 -9.84
C ASP A 44 11.93 7.51 -8.61
N SER A 45 11.84 8.07 -7.40
CA SER A 45 11.99 7.31 -6.15
C SER A 45 10.92 6.23 -5.98
N VAL A 46 9.66 6.55 -6.28
CA VAL A 46 8.56 5.58 -6.25
C VAL A 46 8.80 4.46 -7.27
N LEU A 47 9.15 4.81 -8.50
CA LEU A 47 9.39 3.83 -9.57
C LEU A 47 10.58 2.93 -9.28
N LEU A 48 11.70 3.50 -8.83
CA LEU A 48 12.89 2.74 -8.43
C LEU A 48 12.55 1.72 -7.34
N ARG A 49 11.77 2.14 -6.34
CA ARG A 49 11.38 1.26 -5.25
C ARG A 49 10.38 0.19 -5.68
N ALA A 50 9.45 0.52 -6.58
CA ALA A 50 8.54 -0.45 -7.18
C ALA A 50 9.29 -1.54 -7.95
N ASN A 51 10.25 -1.15 -8.79
CA ASN A 51 11.10 -2.07 -9.54
C ASN A 51 11.92 -2.97 -8.61
N SER A 52 12.51 -2.41 -7.56
CA SER A 52 13.23 -3.19 -6.54
C SER A 52 12.34 -4.23 -5.86
N TYR A 53 11.13 -3.86 -5.41
CA TYR A 53 10.20 -4.83 -4.84
C TYR A 53 9.80 -5.91 -5.83
N ARG A 54 9.53 -5.52 -7.07
CA ARG A 54 9.14 -6.47 -8.11
C ARG A 54 10.24 -7.50 -8.36
N GLN A 55 11.50 -7.07 -8.49
CA GLN A 55 12.65 -7.97 -8.63
C GLN A 55 12.77 -8.94 -7.44
N THR A 56 12.69 -8.43 -6.21
CA THR A 56 12.75 -9.29 -5.01
C THR A 56 11.62 -10.30 -4.97
N ILE A 57 10.40 -9.89 -5.30
CA ILE A 57 9.22 -10.78 -5.33
C ILE A 57 9.36 -11.86 -6.41
N GLU A 58 9.86 -11.48 -7.59
CA GLU A 58 10.09 -12.40 -8.70
C GLU A 58 11.18 -13.42 -8.36
N GLN A 59 12.26 -13.00 -7.68
CA GLN A 59 13.32 -13.90 -7.20
C GLN A 59 12.85 -14.90 -6.13
N GLN A 60 11.90 -14.52 -5.28
CA GLN A 60 11.36 -15.40 -4.24
C GLN A 60 10.30 -16.38 -4.76
N ALA A 61 9.71 -16.11 -5.93
CA ALA A 61 8.65 -16.92 -6.49
C ALA A 61 9.23 -18.20 -7.13
N ALA A 62 8.94 -19.36 -6.54
CA ALA A 62 9.45 -20.65 -7.01
C ALA A 62 8.40 -21.49 -7.76
N ARG A 63 7.11 -21.22 -7.56
CA ARG A 63 6.01 -21.93 -8.25
C ARG A 63 4.95 -20.97 -8.76
N PHE A 64 4.29 -21.34 -9.85
CA PHE A 64 3.19 -20.56 -10.42
C PHE A 64 1.94 -21.41 -10.63
N ASP A 65 0.79 -20.81 -10.37
CA ASP A 65 -0.52 -21.35 -10.74
C ASP A 65 -1.21 -20.39 -11.71
N VAL A 66 -1.75 -20.93 -12.80
CA VAL A 66 -2.58 -20.19 -13.75
C VAL A 66 -4.02 -20.66 -13.60
N ARG A 67 -4.93 -19.71 -13.41
CA ARG A 67 -6.37 -19.94 -13.46
C ARG A 67 -6.98 -19.09 -14.56
N ALA A 68 -7.34 -19.75 -15.67
CA ALA A 68 -8.34 -19.22 -16.59
C ALA A 68 -9.73 -19.57 -16.04
N HIS A 69 -10.65 -18.61 -16.06
CA HIS A 69 -12.05 -18.91 -15.75
C HIS A 69 -12.74 -19.50 -16.98
N TYR A 70 -13.77 -20.33 -16.77
CA TYR A 70 -14.58 -20.99 -17.80
C TYR A 70 -14.97 -20.06 -18.97
N LEU A 71 -15.17 -20.68 -20.14
CA LEU A 71 -15.59 -20.06 -21.41
C LEU A 71 -16.58 -18.90 -21.17
N GLY A 72 -16.19 -17.70 -21.62
CA GLY A 72 -16.96 -16.45 -21.47
C GLY A 72 -16.42 -15.49 -20.40
N LYS A 73 -15.71 -15.97 -19.37
CA LYS A 73 -15.07 -15.08 -18.37
C LYS A 73 -13.73 -14.58 -18.89
N ARG A 74 -13.73 -13.32 -19.35
CA ARG A 74 -12.56 -12.55 -19.84
C ARG A 74 -11.51 -12.21 -18.75
N ARG A 75 -11.38 -13.04 -17.71
CA ARG A 75 -10.50 -12.81 -16.56
C ARG A 75 -9.51 -13.97 -16.41
N ARG A 76 -8.23 -13.65 -16.50
CA ARG A 76 -7.12 -14.55 -16.19
C ARG A 76 -6.50 -14.14 -14.85
N VAL A 77 -6.21 -15.12 -14.00
CA VAL A 77 -5.48 -14.89 -12.75
C VAL A 77 -4.27 -15.81 -12.73
N VAL A 78 -3.08 -15.22 -12.66
CA VAL A 78 -1.82 -15.93 -12.47
C VAL A 78 -1.31 -15.60 -11.07
N ARG A 79 -0.77 -16.59 -10.36
CA ARG A 79 -0.24 -16.43 -9.01
C ARG A 79 1.13 -17.06 -8.92
N GLY A 80 2.08 -16.36 -8.32
CA GLY A 80 3.36 -16.92 -7.91
C GLY A 80 3.40 -17.15 -6.41
N TYR A 81 4.10 -18.19 -5.99
CA TYR A 81 4.25 -18.56 -4.59
C TYR A 81 5.72 -18.72 -4.22
N ALA A 82 6.07 -18.20 -3.06
CA ALA A 82 7.29 -18.51 -2.35
C ALA A 82 7.10 -19.81 -1.55
N LEU A 83 8.16 -20.61 -1.48
CA LEU A 83 8.20 -21.83 -0.68
C LEU A 83 8.90 -21.51 0.63
N LYS A 84 8.16 -21.50 1.74
CA LYS A 84 8.72 -21.33 3.08
C LYS A 84 8.77 -22.65 3.80
N LYS A 85 9.94 -22.97 4.35
CA LYS A 85 10.09 -24.07 5.30
C LYS A 85 9.43 -23.64 6.61
N SER A 86 8.42 -24.39 7.03
CA SER A 86 7.77 -24.20 8.32
C SER A 86 8.06 -25.44 9.17
N THR A 87 8.86 -25.25 10.21
CA THR A 87 9.00 -26.22 11.29
C THR A 87 7.79 -26.03 12.20
N ASN A 88 6.93 -27.04 12.31
CA ASN A 88 5.80 -26.97 13.25
C ASN A 88 6.31 -27.47 14.62
N PRO A 89 6.50 -26.61 15.62
CA PRO A 89 7.03 -27.05 16.92
C PRO A 89 6.06 -27.94 17.69
N ASN A 90 4.76 -27.96 17.31
CA ASN A 90 3.70 -28.68 18.00
C ASN A 90 3.24 -29.96 17.29
N SER A 91 3.86 -30.38 16.19
CA SER A 91 3.54 -31.70 15.62
C SER A 91 4.25 -32.79 16.40
N LEU A 92 3.53 -33.85 16.79
CA LEU A 92 4.06 -35.05 17.48
C LEU A 92 5.31 -35.65 16.81
N ASN A 93 5.55 -35.36 15.52
CA ASN A 93 6.78 -35.66 14.82
C ASN A 93 7.66 -34.41 14.73
N ALA A 94 8.38 -34.11 15.82
CA ALA A 94 9.42 -33.08 15.85
C ALA A 94 10.52 -33.45 14.82
N GLY A 95 10.42 -32.90 13.60
CA GLY A 95 11.32 -33.23 12.49
C GLY A 95 10.71 -33.12 11.09
N VAL A 96 9.37 -33.07 10.97
CA VAL A 96 8.72 -32.93 9.67
C VAL A 96 8.75 -31.46 9.21
N VAL A 97 9.70 -31.14 8.34
CA VAL A 97 9.75 -29.82 7.67
C VAL A 97 8.64 -29.75 6.64
N SER A 98 7.56 -29.05 6.97
CA SER A 98 6.48 -28.78 6.02
C SER A 98 6.86 -27.61 5.11
N THR A 99 6.64 -27.74 3.80
CA THR A 99 6.82 -26.62 2.88
C THR A 99 5.50 -25.90 2.70
N LYS A 100 5.36 -24.73 3.32
CA LYS A 100 4.17 -23.89 3.17
C LYS A 100 4.31 -23.02 1.94
N ARG A 101 3.29 -22.99 1.09
CA ARG A 101 3.18 -22.05 -0.03
C ARG A 101 2.66 -20.73 0.50
N GLU A 102 3.47 -19.68 0.36
CA GLU A 102 3.04 -18.32 0.63
C GLU A 102 2.93 -17.56 -0.69
N ARG A 103 1.89 -16.75 -0.86
CA ARG A 103 1.70 -16.00 -2.11
C ARG A 103 2.77 -14.92 -2.20
N ALA A 104 3.59 -14.97 -3.24
CA ALA A 104 4.59 -13.94 -3.57
C ALA A 104 3.96 -12.86 -4.45
N TRP A 105 3.17 -13.27 -5.45
CA TRP A 105 2.49 -12.32 -6.32
C TRP A 105 1.18 -12.85 -6.90
N LYS A 106 0.38 -11.93 -7.42
CA LYS A 106 -0.85 -12.21 -8.15
C LYS A 106 -1.01 -11.21 -9.29
N HIS A 107 -1.09 -11.72 -10.51
CA HIS A 107 -1.38 -10.94 -11.70
C HIS A 107 -2.80 -11.26 -12.18
N VAL A 108 -3.66 -10.25 -12.26
CA VAL A 108 -5.03 -10.36 -12.78
C VAL A 108 -5.12 -9.59 -14.09
N THR A 109 -5.44 -10.28 -15.17
CA THR A 109 -5.75 -9.68 -16.46
C THR A 109 -7.26 -9.78 -16.69
N ARG A 110 -7.92 -8.67 -17.02
CA ARG A 110 -9.34 -8.62 -17.38
C ARG A 110 -9.50 -7.91 -18.72
N THR A 111 -10.00 -8.63 -19.72
CA THR A 111 -10.43 -8.04 -20.98
C THR A 111 -11.89 -7.62 -20.87
N LEU A 112 -12.20 -6.36 -21.16
CA LEU A 112 -13.57 -5.85 -21.08
C LEU A 112 -14.34 -6.13 -22.37
N ALA A 113 -15.66 -5.94 -22.34
CA ALA A 113 -16.55 -6.02 -23.51
C ALA A 113 -16.00 -5.18 -24.68
N THR A 114 -15.54 -3.98 -24.34
CA THR A 114 -14.96 -2.95 -25.21
C THR A 114 -13.59 -3.29 -25.80
N GLY A 115 -13.01 -4.46 -25.50
CA GLY A 115 -11.67 -4.84 -25.94
C GLY A 115 -10.53 -4.30 -25.05
N VAL A 116 -10.81 -3.36 -24.15
CA VAL A 116 -9.83 -2.82 -23.20
C VAL A 116 -9.29 -3.91 -22.28
N VAL A 117 -7.97 -3.98 -22.14
CA VAL A 117 -7.29 -4.91 -21.23
C VAL A 117 -6.90 -4.16 -19.96
N ARG A 118 -7.42 -4.58 -18.81
CA ARG A 118 -7.01 -4.08 -17.49
C ARG A 118 -6.22 -5.14 -16.76
N GLU A 119 -5.01 -4.79 -16.36
CA GLU A 119 -4.08 -5.65 -15.67
C GLU A 119 -3.81 -5.10 -14.27
N ARG A 120 -3.77 -5.98 -13.27
CA ARG A 120 -3.40 -5.60 -11.90
C ARG A 120 -2.42 -6.61 -11.34
N TYR A 121 -1.22 -6.14 -11.04
CA TYR A 121 -0.18 -6.89 -10.36
C TYR A 121 -0.18 -6.55 -8.88
N LEU A 122 -0.22 -7.56 -8.03
CA LEU A 122 -0.11 -7.43 -6.58
C LEU A 122 1.09 -8.22 -6.10
N GLY A 123 2.01 -7.54 -5.42
CA GLY A 123 3.22 -8.09 -4.86
C GLY A 123 3.14 -8.22 -3.34
N TYR A 124 3.66 -9.32 -2.82
CA TYR A 124 3.63 -9.65 -1.41
C TYR A 124 5.03 -10.04 -0.93
N LEU A 125 5.42 -9.55 0.24
CA LEU A 125 6.60 -10.00 0.98
C LEU A 125 6.10 -10.48 2.34
N ASP A 126 6.44 -11.71 2.68
CA ASP A 126 6.04 -12.35 3.94
C ASP A 126 4.53 -12.22 4.26
N GLY A 127 3.71 -12.43 3.22
CA GLY A 127 2.25 -12.39 3.34
C GLY A 127 1.65 -10.99 3.39
N GLN A 128 2.47 -9.94 3.52
CA GLN A 128 2.02 -8.55 3.46
C GLN A 128 2.08 -8.03 2.03
N LYS A 129 1.03 -7.34 1.59
CA LYS A 129 1.03 -6.67 0.29
C LYS A 129 1.97 -5.46 0.35
N VAL A 130 2.97 -5.42 -0.53
CA VAL A 130 3.98 -4.34 -0.57
C VAL A 130 3.92 -3.50 -1.85
N LEU A 131 3.43 -4.09 -2.93
CA LEU A 131 3.38 -3.48 -4.25
C LEU A 131 2.03 -3.74 -4.91
N GLU A 132 1.52 -2.72 -5.57
CA GLU A 132 0.34 -2.80 -6.41
C GLU A 132 0.57 -1.97 -7.66
N GLU A 133 0.51 -2.61 -8.83
CA GLU A 133 0.58 -1.94 -10.13
C GLU A 133 -0.71 -2.21 -10.89
N THR A 134 -1.26 -1.18 -11.53
CA THR A 134 -2.36 -1.34 -12.49
C THR A 134 -1.90 -0.86 -13.85
N ARG A 135 -2.22 -1.64 -14.88
CA ARG A 135 -1.99 -1.29 -16.27
C ARG A 135 -3.30 -1.30 -17.04
N THR A 136 -3.41 -0.40 -17.99
CA THR A 136 -4.50 -0.37 -18.97
C THR A 136 -3.87 -0.45 -20.34
N ASN A 137 -4.29 -1.43 -21.15
CA ASN A 137 -3.71 -1.72 -22.46
C ASN A 137 -2.17 -1.80 -22.41
N HIS A 138 -1.65 -2.55 -21.43
CA HIS A 138 -0.22 -2.75 -21.18
C HIS A 138 0.58 -1.51 -20.74
N GLN A 139 -0.03 -0.34 -20.64
CA GLN A 139 0.60 0.86 -20.09
C GLN A 139 0.32 0.98 -18.60
N THR A 140 1.34 1.27 -17.79
CA THR A 140 1.16 1.45 -16.35
C THR A 140 0.38 2.74 -16.10
N THR A 141 -0.70 2.65 -15.33
CA THR A 141 -1.55 3.81 -14.98
C THR A 141 -1.50 4.13 -13.49
N TYR A 142 -1.04 3.18 -12.68
CA TYR A 142 -1.05 3.29 -11.24
C TYR A 142 0.03 2.42 -10.63
N VAL A 143 0.79 2.98 -9.71
CA VAL A 143 1.75 2.26 -8.87
C VAL A 143 1.52 2.68 -7.43
N ARG A 144 1.41 1.71 -6.52
CA ARG A 144 1.31 1.93 -5.09
C ARG A 144 2.27 1.04 -4.34
N LEU A 145 3.04 1.67 -3.46
CA LEU A 145 3.92 1.05 -2.50
C LEU A 145 3.24 1.10 -1.13
N HIS A 146 2.97 -0.07 -0.58
CA HIS A 146 2.36 -0.21 0.73
C HIS A 146 3.42 -0.16 1.82
N ARG A 147 3.04 0.40 2.97
CA ARG A 147 3.89 0.40 4.16
C ARG A 147 4.03 -1.04 4.67
N VAL A 148 5.26 -1.51 4.78
CA VAL A 148 5.58 -2.79 5.44
C VAL A 148 5.56 -2.57 6.95
N ILE A 149 4.73 -3.33 7.66
CA ILE A 149 4.73 -3.35 9.12
C ILE A 149 5.78 -4.40 9.50
N ARG A 150 6.94 -3.94 9.99
CA ARG A 150 8.14 -4.71 10.38
C ARG A 150 7.95 -6.23 10.29
N VAL A 151 8.62 -6.86 9.33
CA VAL A 151 8.73 -8.31 9.28
C VAL A 151 10.08 -8.72 9.86
N PRO A 152 10.13 -9.65 10.84
CA PRO A 152 11.40 -10.16 11.36
C PRO A 152 12.21 -10.84 10.25
N GLY A 153 13.50 -10.49 10.15
CA GLY A 153 14.44 -11.10 9.20
C GLY A 153 14.63 -10.35 7.87
N ILE A 154 13.82 -9.31 7.56
CA ILE A 154 14.10 -8.44 6.41
C ILE A 154 14.59 -7.08 6.92
N ASN A 155 15.89 -6.82 6.75
CA ASN A 155 16.49 -5.50 6.87
C ASN A 155 16.09 -4.63 5.66
N LEU A 156 14.80 -4.27 5.56
CA LEU A 156 14.40 -3.16 4.71
C LEU A 156 14.97 -1.91 5.36
N VAL A 157 15.96 -1.29 4.70
CA VAL A 157 16.65 -0.04 5.09
C VAL A 157 15.81 0.76 6.09
N THR A 158 16.28 0.78 7.33
CA THR A 158 15.58 1.28 8.52
C THR A 158 15.32 2.78 8.40
N GLY A 159 14.28 3.12 7.64
CA GLY A 159 13.71 4.43 7.50
C GLY A 159 12.29 4.19 7.04
N ARG A 160 11.32 4.31 7.96
CA ARG A 160 9.85 4.24 7.74
C ARG A 160 9.51 4.02 6.27
N ALA A 161 9.30 2.76 5.82
CA ALA A 161 9.08 2.48 4.40
C ALA A 161 8.05 3.47 3.84
N ARG A 162 8.52 4.42 3.02
CA ARG A 162 7.71 5.56 2.59
C ARG A 162 6.59 4.99 1.73
N LEU A 163 5.35 5.26 2.14
CA LEU A 163 4.19 4.95 1.32
C LEU A 163 4.36 5.71 0.01
N GLY A 164 4.23 5.00 -1.10
CA GLY A 164 4.41 5.56 -2.43
C GLY A 164 3.12 5.43 -3.22
N LEU A 165 2.73 6.49 -3.90
CA LEU A 165 1.65 6.45 -4.88
C LEU A 165 2.11 7.21 -6.11
N LEU A 166 1.83 6.67 -7.27
CA LEU A 166 2.07 7.33 -8.55
C LEU A 166 0.93 6.96 -9.50
N THR A 167 0.36 7.97 -10.15
CA THR A 167 -0.73 7.82 -11.11
C THR A 167 -0.32 8.39 -12.47
N SER A 168 -0.93 7.91 -13.55
CA SER A 168 -0.71 8.46 -14.90
C SER A 168 -1.12 9.93 -15.03
N GLU A 169 -2.03 10.40 -14.17
CA GLU A 169 -2.50 11.80 -14.12
C GLU A 169 -1.45 12.76 -13.56
N GLY A 170 -0.30 12.26 -13.11
CA GLY A 170 0.81 13.08 -12.60
C GLY A 170 0.77 13.31 -11.09
N TYR A 171 -0.18 12.70 -10.38
CA TYR A 171 -0.19 12.74 -8.91
C TYR A 171 0.84 11.77 -8.33
N VAL A 172 1.68 12.27 -7.42
CA VAL A 172 2.69 11.49 -6.70
C VAL A 172 2.54 11.71 -5.20
N GLN A 173 2.53 10.63 -4.43
CA GLN A 173 2.65 10.68 -2.98
C GLN A 173 3.90 9.94 -2.55
N TRP A 174 4.73 10.57 -1.73
CA TRP A 174 5.92 9.94 -1.18
C TRP A 174 6.05 10.21 0.31
N GLY A 175 5.85 9.18 1.12
CA GLY A 175 5.75 9.29 2.56
C GLY A 175 4.51 10.08 2.98
N ARG A 176 4.72 11.30 3.49
CA ARG A 176 3.63 12.20 3.93
C ARG A 176 3.40 13.36 2.95
N GLU A 177 4.29 13.53 1.98
CA GLU A 177 4.25 14.63 1.03
C GLU A 177 3.47 14.21 -0.22
N GLN A 178 2.78 15.19 -0.80
CA GLN A 178 2.03 15.03 -2.05
C GLN A 178 2.60 16.01 -3.06
N PHE A 179 2.78 15.54 -4.29
CA PHE A 179 3.36 16.30 -5.38
C PHE A 179 2.45 16.19 -6.60
N LEU A 180 2.45 17.24 -7.40
CA LEU A 180 1.82 17.25 -8.71
C LEU A 180 2.90 17.46 -9.77
N LEU A 181 2.96 16.57 -10.75
CA LEU A 181 3.81 16.72 -11.91
C LEU A 181 3.17 17.71 -12.89
N SER A 182 3.99 18.53 -13.54
CA SER A 182 3.52 19.55 -14.49
C SER A 182 2.88 18.96 -15.76
N ALA A 183 3.12 17.68 -16.05
CA ALA A 183 2.55 16.96 -17.17
C ALA A 183 2.13 15.54 -16.76
N PRO A 184 1.09 14.98 -17.41
CA PRO A 184 0.72 13.59 -17.23
C PRO A 184 1.91 12.69 -17.55
N THR A 185 2.10 11.66 -16.73
CA THR A 185 3.29 10.82 -16.77
C THR A 185 2.98 9.52 -17.48
N LYS A 186 3.75 9.22 -18.54
CA LYS A 186 3.83 7.86 -19.08
C LYS A 186 4.71 7.03 -18.15
N LEU A 187 4.14 5.99 -17.54
CA LEU A 187 4.78 5.10 -16.58
C LEU A 187 5.31 3.84 -17.23
#